data_AF-A0A3D1RTC1-F1
#
_entry.id   AF-A0A3D1RTC1-F1
#
_cell.length_a   1.000
_cell.length_b   1.000
_cell.length_c   1.000
_cell.angle_alpha   90.00
_cell.angle_beta   90.00
_cell.angle_gamma   90.00
#
_symmetry.space_group_name_H-M   'P 1'
#
loop_
_entity.id
_entity.type
_entity.pdbx_description
1 polymer ?
#
loop_
_entity_poly.entity_id
_entity_poly.type
_entity_poly.pdbx_seq_one_letter_code
_entity_poly.pdbx_strand_id
1 'polypeptide(L)'
;MFNLQLIKDNLSHNHKSLIDYIKSSVLTVGQITVVQDIDRVIARVLTGHTAILTEGATRALLIDAKGWETRRIEEPKNELSIRGSKESFTETLRTNTALLRRKIRDPRLTFESLQIGERSKTDVSIAYVQGITPDNLIEEIKQRLQRIDTDIILDVSYLEQFIEDSPSSLFPTVGSSERPDVVAARILEGRA
;
A
#
# COMPACT_ATOMS: atom_id res chain seq x y z
N MET A 1 -25.01 9.03 10.30
CA MET A 1 -24.23 8.87 11.56
C MET A 1 -24.62 7.54 12.19
N PHE A 2 -23.70 6.59 12.31
CA PHE A 2 -23.95 5.34 13.04
C PHE A 2 -23.94 5.63 14.54
N ASN A 3 -25.05 5.39 15.24
CA ASN A 3 -25.17 5.66 16.67
C ASN A 3 -24.67 4.44 17.48
N LEU A 4 -23.44 4.52 17.99
CA LEU A 4 -22.83 3.44 18.78
C LEU A 4 -23.58 3.13 20.08
N GLN A 5 -24.33 4.08 20.65
CA GLN A 5 -25.08 3.87 21.89
C GLN A 5 -26.24 2.91 21.67
N LEU A 6 -26.97 3.09 20.55
CA LEU A 6 -28.09 2.25 20.13
C LEU A 6 -27.65 0.80 19.81
N ILE A 7 -26.41 0.62 19.34
CA ILE A 7 -25.84 -0.69 19.08
C ILE A 7 -25.53 -1.40 20.41
N LYS A 8 -24.93 -0.70 21.38
CA LYS A 8 -24.64 -1.25 22.72
C LYS A 8 -25.91 -1.68 23.46
N ASP A 9 -26.98 -0.88 23.37
CA ASP A 9 -28.25 -1.16 24.05
C ASP A 9 -28.99 -2.37 23.46
N ASN A 10 -28.84 -2.64 22.16
CA ASN A 10 -29.40 -3.82 21.50
C ASN A 10 -28.58 -5.11 21.76
N LEU A 11 -27.28 -5.00 22.01
CA LEU A 11 -26.41 -6.13 22.32
C LEU A 11 -26.58 -6.65 23.74
N SER A 12 -26.90 -5.78 24.69
CA SER A 12 -27.12 -6.17 26.09
C SER A 12 -28.41 -6.97 26.28
N HIS A 13 -29.39 -6.82 25.38
CA HIS A 13 -30.70 -7.48 25.47
C HIS A 13 -30.81 -8.77 24.65
N ASN A 14 -29.89 -9.03 23.71
CA ASN A 14 -29.95 -10.17 22.81
C ASN A 14 -28.58 -10.87 22.82
N HIS A 15 -28.52 -12.12 23.26
CA HIS A 15 -27.27 -12.92 23.37
C HIS A 15 -26.60 -13.23 22.00
N LYS A 16 -26.89 -12.45 20.95
CA LYS A 16 -26.26 -12.54 19.65
C LYS A 16 -24.96 -11.77 19.68
N SER A 17 -23.89 -12.37 19.14
CA SER A 17 -22.61 -11.67 19.03
C SER A 17 -22.79 -10.40 18.18
N LEU A 18 -22.08 -9.32 18.50
CA LEU A 18 -22.12 -8.05 17.76
C LEU A 18 -21.92 -8.23 16.25
N ILE A 19 -21.07 -9.19 15.90
CA ILE A 19 -20.85 -9.62 14.52
C ILE A 19 -22.13 -10.13 13.84
N ASP A 20 -22.93 -10.93 14.54
CA ASP A 20 -24.17 -11.45 13.99
C ASP A 20 -25.20 -10.33 13.77
N TYR A 21 -25.26 -9.35 14.68
CA TYR A 21 -26.11 -8.17 14.53
C TYR A 21 -25.68 -7.28 13.35
N ILE A 22 -24.38 -6.97 13.23
CA ILE A 22 -23.85 -6.17 12.11
C ILE A 22 -24.18 -6.87 10.78
N LYS A 23 -23.97 -8.20 10.72
CA LYS A 23 -24.26 -8.99 9.53
C LYS A 23 -25.75 -8.99 9.17
N SER A 24 -26.65 -9.14 10.13
CA SER A 24 -28.08 -9.30 9.85
C SER A 24 -28.85 -7.99 9.69
N SER A 25 -28.36 -6.90 10.28
CA SER A 25 -29.17 -5.70 10.53
C SER A 25 -28.54 -4.40 10.04
N VAL A 26 -27.22 -4.39 9.77
CA VAL A 26 -26.49 -3.18 9.38
C VAL A 26 -26.00 -3.24 7.94
N LEU A 27 -25.54 -4.42 7.49
CA LEU A 27 -24.98 -4.59 6.16
C LEU A 27 -26.07 -4.97 5.15
N THR A 28 -26.43 -4.04 4.27
CA THR A 28 -27.49 -4.21 3.25
C THR A 28 -26.95 -4.72 1.91
N VAL A 29 -25.63 -4.83 1.74
CA VAL A 29 -24.99 -5.16 0.45
C VAL A 29 -23.63 -5.86 0.64
N GLY A 30 -23.32 -6.80 -0.27
CA GLY A 30 -22.03 -7.49 -0.39
C GLY A 30 -22.07 -8.98 0.00
N GLN A 31 -21.23 -9.81 -0.65
CA GLN A 31 -21.00 -11.18 -0.18
C GLN A 31 -20.22 -11.12 1.14
N ILE A 32 -20.88 -11.46 2.25
CA ILE A 32 -20.28 -11.45 3.60
C ILE A 32 -19.80 -12.86 3.96
N THR A 33 -18.52 -13.00 4.29
CA THR A 33 -17.93 -14.25 4.78
C THR A 33 -17.51 -14.07 6.25
N VAL A 34 -17.84 -15.04 7.10
CA VAL A 34 -17.36 -15.08 8.49
C VAL A 34 -16.10 -15.94 8.56
N VAL A 35 -15.04 -15.42 9.16
CA VAL A 35 -13.74 -16.10 9.28
C VAL A 35 -13.25 -16.03 10.73
N GLN A 36 -12.58 -17.07 11.22
CA GLN A 36 -12.01 -17.11 12.58
C GLN A 36 -10.47 -17.09 12.59
N ASP A 37 -9.88 -17.32 11.42
CA ASP A 37 -8.44 -17.40 11.21
C ASP A 37 -7.89 -16.06 10.74
N ILE A 38 -6.93 -15.51 11.50
CA ILE A 38 -6.30 -14.23 11.23
C ILE A 38 -5.51 -14.24 9.92
N ASP A 39 -4.88 -15.36 9.54
CA ASP A 39 -4.10 -15.46 8.31
C ASP A 39 -5.03 -15.35 7.10
N ARG A 40 -6.20 -15.98 7.19
CA ARG A 40 -7.24 -15.86 6.17
C ARG A 40 -7.84 -14.45 6.11
N VAL A 41 -7.93 -13.73 7.22
CA VAL A 41 -8.33 -12.31 7.23
C VAL A 41 -7.28 -11.48 6.50
N ILE A 42 -6.01 -11.61 6.86
CA ILE A 42 -4.89 -10.87 6.24
C ILE A 42 -4.86 -11.12 4.73
N ALA A 43 -4.88 -12.37 4.29
CA ALA A 43 -4.86 -12.72 2.87
C ALA A 43 -6.04 -12.11 2.09
N ARG A 44 -7.20 -11.99 2.72
CA ARG A 44 -8.40 -11.40 2.09
C ARG A 44 -8.34 -9.89 2.05
N VAL A 45 -7.82 -9.24 3.10
CA VAL A 45 -7.58 -7.80 3.11
C VAL A 45 -6.58 -7.40 2.02
N LEU A 46 -5.50 -8.17 1.86
CA LEU A 46 -4.50 -7.95 0.80
C LEU A 46 -5.06 -8.14 -0.63
N THR A 47 -6.23 -8.75 -0.77
CA THR A 47 -6.94 -8.89 -2.05
C THR A 47 -8.13 -7.95 -2.19
N GLY A 48 -8.23 -6.92 -1.34
CA GLY A 48 -9.22 -5.85 -1.43
C GLY A 48 -10.56 -6.15 -0.73
N HIS A 49 -10.60 -7.13 0.18
CA HIS A 49 -11.77 -7.31 1.05
C HIS A 49 -11.66 -6.36 2.25
N THR A 50 -12.79 -5.89 2.73
CA THR A 50 -12.87 -5.13 3.99
C THR A 50 -13.11 -6.10 5.13
N ALA A 51 -12.26 -6.04 6.16
CA ALA A 51 -12.45 -6.82 7.39
C ALA A 51 -13.07 -5.95 8.49
N ILE A 52 -14.10 -6.46 9.16
CA ILE A 52 -14.66 -5.89 10.39
C ILE A 52 -14.30 -6.83 11.54
N LEU A 53 -13.59 -6.28 12.52
CA LEU A 53 -13.20 -6.91 13.77
C LEU A 53 -13.92 -6.18 14.90
N THR A 54 -14.42 -6.91 15.88
CA THR A 54 -15.09 -6.34 17.05
C THR A 54 -14.41 -6.84 18.31
N GLU A 55 -14.28 -5.96 19.30
CA GLU A 55 -13.68 -6.30 20.59
C GLU A 55 -14.38 -7.51 21.23
N GLY A 56 -13.59 -8.44 21.77
CA GLY A 56 -14.07 -9.67 22.40
C GLY A 56 -14.60 -10.75 21.45
N ALA A 57 -14.65 -10.52 20.14
CA ALA A 57 -15.08 -11.54 19.18
C ALA A 57 -13.91 -12.40 18.67
N THR A 58 -14.14 -13.71 18.57
CA THR A 58 -13.21 -14.69 17.99
C THR A 58 -13.34 -14.82 16.47
N ARG A 59 -14.15 -13.97 15.84
CA ARG A 59 -14.51 -14.04 14.42
C ARG A 59 -14.35 -12.66 13.79
N ALA A 60 -14.16 -12.62 12.48
CA ALA A 60 -14.14 -11.43 11.66
C ALA A 60 -15.18 -11.54 10.55
N LEU A 61 -15.77 -10.42 10.16
CA LEU A 61 -16.57 -10.33 8.94
C LEU A 61 -15.69 -9.83 7.80
N LEU A 62 -15.67 -10.56 6.70
CA LEU A 62 -15.09 -10.13 5.44
C LEU A 62 -16.20 -9.71 4.49
N ILE A 63 -16.08 -8.50 3.96
CA ILE A 63 -17.01 -7.92 3.00
C ILE A 63 -16.25 -7.75 1.69
N ASP A 64 -16.80 -8.27 0.60
CA ASP A 64 -16.27 -7.95 -0.73
C ASP A 64 -16.61 -6.50 -1.07
N ALA A 65 -15.61 -5.63 -0.94
CA ALA A 65 -15.71 -4.20 -1.20
C ALA A 65 -14.92 -3.80 -2.47
N LYS A 66 -14.64 -4.75 -3.36
CA LYS A 66 -13.86 -4.51 -4.58
C LYS A 66 -14.65 -3.66 -5.57
N GLY A 67 -14.63 -2.35 -5.37
CA GLY A 67 -14.94 -1.34 -6.38
C GLY A 67 -13.65 -0.95 -7.07
N TRP A 68 -13.26 -1.67 -8.13
CA TRP A 68 -12.14 -1.23 -8.95
C TRP A 68 -12.55 0.04 -9.68
N GLU A 69 -12.07 1.19 -9.19
CA GLU A 69 -12.05 2.39 -10.02
C GLU A 69 -11.11 2.09 -11.20
N THR A 70 -11.68 1.75 -12.36
CA THR A 70 -10.96 1.66 -13.63
C THR A 70 -10.63 3.06 -14.10
N ARG A 71 -9.78 3.78 -13.37
CA ARG A 71 -9.01 4.84 -14.02
C ARG A 71 -8.15 4.16 -15.09
N ARG A 72 -8.18 4.70 -16.30
CA ARG A 72 -7.40 4.16 -17.42
C ARG A 72 -5.93 4.29 -17.04
N ILE A 73 -5.32 3.17 -16.65
CA ILE A 73 -3.87 3.10 -16.51
C ILE A 73 -3.34 3.20 -17.95
N GLU A 74 -2.47 4.18 -18.20
CA GLU A 74 -1.86 4.37 -19.51
C GLU A 74 -0.73 3.37 -19.73
N GLU A 75 -0.42 3.10 -21.00
CA GLU A 75 0.75 2.29 -21.36
C GLU A 75 2.04 3.11 -21.09
N PRO A 76 3.12 2.47 -20.59
CA PRO A 76 4.38 3.16 -20.32
C PRO A 76 4.93 3.77 -21.61
N LYS A 77 5.31 5.05 -21.56
CA LYS A 77 5.80 5.78 -22.75
C LYS A 77 7.25 5.45 -23.04
N ASN A 78 8.05 5.28 -21.99
CA ASN A 78 9.49 5.07 -22.08
C ASN A 78 9.90 3.58 -22.03
N GLU A 79 9.01 2.70 -21.56
CA GLU A 79 9.28 1.26 -21.40
C GLU A 79 8.22 0.39 -22.11
N LEU A 80 8.09 0.54 -23.42
CA LEU A 80 7.17 -0.27 -24.22
C LEU A 80 7.56 -1.76 -24.18
N SER A 81 6.64 -2.61 -23.74
CA SER A 81 6.82 -4.06 -23.77
C SER A 81 5.97 -4.73 -24.84
N ILE A 82 6.59 -5.58 -25.65
CA ILE A 82 5.91 -6.44 -26.63
C ILE A 82 5.14 -7.57 -25.93
N ARG A 83 5.58 -7.97 -24.71
CA ARG A 83 4.94 -9.00 -23.88
C ARG A 83 5.02 -8.64 -22.39
N GLY A 84 3.89 -8.53 -21.71
CA GLY A 84 3.86 -8.24 -20.27
C GLY A 84 2.72 -7.30 -19.86
N SER A 85 2.78 -6.82 -18.62
CA SER A 85 1.81 -5.84 -18.12
C SER A 85 2.01 -4.52 -18.84
N LYS A 86 0.91 -3.95 -19.35
CA LYS A 86 0.90 -2.62 -19.95
C LYS A 86 0.56 -1.51 -18.94
N GLU A 87 0.55 -1.85 -17.67
CA GLU A 87 0.26 -0.88 -16.62
C GLU A 87 1.51 -0.01 -16.40
N SER A 88 1.33 1.31 -16.39
CA SER A 88 2.34 2.28 -15.98
C SER A 88 1.99 2.90 -14.64
N PHE A 89 3.00 3.35 -13.89
CA PHE A 89 2.79 4.31 -12.82
C PHE A 89 2.19 5.62 -13.35
N THR A 90 1.51 6.34 -12.47
CA THR A 90 0.95 7.66 -12.73
C THR A 90 1.56 8.69 -11.78
N GLU A 91 1.18 9.95 -11.90
CA GLU A 91 1.67 11.04 -11.04
C GLU A 91 1.09 11.00 -9.61
N THR A 92 0.18 10.06 -9.33
CA THR A 92 -0.51 9.95 -8.03
C THR A 92 0.09 8.84 -7.18
N LEU A 93 0.77 9.21 -6.09
CA LEU A 93 1.43 8.28 -5.17
C LEU A 93 0.48 7.18 -4.64
N ARG A 94 -0.77 7.54 -4.32
CA ARG A 94 -1.78 6.59 -3.85
C ARG A 94 -2.17 5.54 -4.90
N THR A 95 -2.19 5.93 -6.18
CA THR A 95 -2.43 4.98 -7.28
C THR A 95 -1.25 4.04 -7.40
N ASN A 96 -0.02 4.56 -7.35
CA ASN A 96 1.21 3.78 -7.50
C ASN A 96 1.40 2.75 -6.39
N THR A 97 1.17 3.14 -5.13
CA THR A 97 1.22 2.22 -3.98
C THR A 97 0.14 1.13 -4.09
N ALA A 98 -1.05 1.45 -4.61
CA ALA A 98 -2.08 0.47 -4.88
C ALA A 98 -1.69 -0.52 -6.01
N LEU A 99 -1.01 -0.04 -7.06
CA LEU A 99 -0.47 -0.90 -8.13
C LEU A 99 0.56 -1.88 -7.57
N LEU A 100 1.51 -1.40 -6.76
CA LEU A 100 2.50 -2.25 -6.09
C LEU A 100 1.83 -3.28 -5.18
N ARG A 101 0.86 -2.88 -4.35
CA ARG A 101 0.11 -3.80 -3.48
C ARG A 101 -0.67 -4.86 -4.26
N ARG A 102 -1.17 -4.55 -5.47
CA ARG A 102 -1.84 -5.54 -6.34
C ARG A 102 -0.87 -6.60 -6.84
N LYS A 103 0.39 -6.25 -7.09
CA LYS A 103 1.45 -7.18 -7.54
C LYS A 103 2.07 -7.95 -6.36
N ILE A 104 2.36 -7.28 -5.25
CA ILE A 104 2.98 -7.86 -4.05
C ILE A 104 1.92 -8.07 -2.97
N ARG A 105 1.50 -9.32 -2.81
CA ARG A 105 0.52 -9.74 -1.78
C ARG A 105 1.19 -10.21 -0.48
N ASP A 106 2.43 -9.78 -0.23
CA ASP A 106 3.11 -10.05 1.03
C ASP A 106 2.58 -9.07 2.11
N PRO A 107 2.13 -9.55 3.28
CA PRO A 107 1.72 -8.69 4.39
C PRO A 107 2.84 -7.78 4.90
N ARG A 108 4.10 -8.16 4.67
CA ARG A 108 5.30 -7.43 5.10
C ARG A 108 5.75 -6.36 4.10
N LEU A 109 5.05 -6.20 2.97
CA LEU A 109 5.28 -5.03 2.11
C LEU A 109 4.87 -3.78 2.90
N THR A 110 5.85 -2.94 3.16
CA THR A 110 5.76 -1.72 3.97
C THR A 110 5.92 -0.51 3.07
N PHE A 111 5.13 0.52 3.35
CA PHE A 111 5.25 1.84 2.72
C PHE A 111 5.50 2.85 3.83
N GLU A 112 6.66 3.51 3.81
CA GLU A 112 6.99 4.57 4.75
C GLU A 112 6.95 5.91 4.02
N SER A 113 6.09 6.81 4.47
CA SER A 113 5.88 8.11 3.85
C SER A 113 6.62 9.21 4.60
N LEU A 114 7.17 10.16 3.84
CA LEU A 114 7.83 11.36 4.33
C LEU A 114 7.56 12.53 3.40
N GLN A 115 7.76 13.75 3.88
CA GLN A 115 7.66 14.97 3.10
C GLN A 115 9.02 15.62 2.94
N ILE A 116 9.33 16.04 1.71
CA ILE A 116 10.61 16.64 1.36
C ILE A 116 10.37 17.95 0.58
N GLY A 117 11.23 18.93 0.81
CA GLY A 117 11.13 20.26 0.21
C GLY A 117 10.43 21.26 1.13
N GLU A 118 11.07 22.41 1.38
CA GLU A 118 10.56 23.42 2.33
C GLU A 118 9.19 23.99 1.89
N ARG A 119 9.06 24.27 0.59
CA ARG A 119 7.85 24.89 0.01
C ARG A 119 6.95 23.88 -0.67
N SER A 120 7.52 22.92 -1.41
CA SER A 120 6.71 21.94 -2.14
C SER A 120 6.08 20.89 -1.22
N LYS A 121 6.72 20.57 -0.09
CA LYS A 121 6.29 19.51 0.86
C LYS A 121 5.85 18.24 0.12
N THR A 122 6.70 17.81 -0.81
CA THR A 122 6.41 16.73 -1.74
C THR A 122 6.35 15.41 -0.97
N ASP A 123 5.23 14.69 -1.06
CA ASP A 123 5.07 13.38 -0.46
C ASP A 123 5.91 12.34 -1.21
N VAL A 124 6.81 11.66 -0.50
CA VAL A 124 7.65 10.57 -0.98
C VAL A 124 7.33 9.32 -0.16
N SER A 125 7.40 8.14 -0.78
CA SER A 125 7.21 6.88 -0.07
C SER A 125 8.30 5.87 -0.41
N ILE A 126 8.92 5.30 0.62
CA ILE A 126 9.85 4.19 0.54
C ILE A 126 9.04 2.89 0.58
N ALA A 127 9.24 2.00 -0.39
CA ALA A 127 8.47 0.76 -0.51
C ALA A 127 9.41 -0.45 -0.45
N TYR A 128 9.24 -1.32 0.54
CA TYR A 128 10.13 -2.47 0.74
C TYR A 128 9.41 -3.65 1.41
N VAL A 129 10.02 -4.84 1.40
CA VAL A 129 9.47 -5.99 2.13
C VAL A 129 10.30 -6.26 3.37
N GLN A 130 9.66 -6.08 4.53
CA GLN A 130 10.32 -6.31 5.81
C GLN A 130 10.79 -7.76 5.95
N GLY A 131 12.04 -7.95 6.35
CA GLY A 131 12.69 -9.26 6.46
C GLY A 131 13.25 -9.83 5.16
N ILE A 132 13.06 -9.15 4.01
CA ILE A 132 13.81 -9.40 2.77
C ILE A 132 14.82 -8.29 2.55
N THR A 133 14.38 -7.04 2.67
CA THR A 133 15.23 -5.86 2.49
C THR A 133 16.07 -5.62 3.75
N PRO A 134 17.40 -5.39 3.63
CA PRO A 134 18.26 -5.10 4.78
C PRO A 134 17.86 -3.81 5.52
N ASP A 135 17.72 -3.88 6.85
CA ASP A 135 17.28 -2.71 7.65
C ASP A 135 18.26 -1.53 7.56
N ASN A 136 19.56 -1.80 7.44
CA ASN A 136 20.58 -0.78 7.28
C ASN A 136 20.44 0.00 5.95
N LEU A 137 19.96 -0.66 4.88
CA LEU A 137 19.67 0.00 3.61
C LEU A 137 18.50 0.97 3.76
N ILE A 138 17.42 0.53 4.42
CA ILE A 138 16.25 1.37 4.67
C ILE A 138 16.61 2.59 5.51
N GLU A 139 17.42 2.39 6.55
CA GLU A 139 17.86 3.47 7.43
C GLU A 139 18.74 4.47 6.68
N GLU A 140 19.68 4.01 5.84
CA GLU A 140 20.50 4.88 5.01
C GLU A 140 19.66 5.71 4.02
N ILE A 141 18.69 5.08 3.34
CA ILE A 141 17.76 5.78 2.43
C ILE A 141 17.00 6.88 3.18
N LYS A 142 16.45 6.58 4.36
CA LYS A 142 15.75 7.57 5.18
C LYS A 142 16.67 8.72 5.56
N GLN A 143 17.87 8.43 6.02
CA GLN A 143 18.83 9.45 6.42
C GLN A 143 19.21 10.36 5.25
N ARG A 144 19.41 9.81 4.05
CA ARG A 144 19.69 10.61 2.85
C ARG A 144 18.52 11.50 2.48
N LEU A 145 17.31 10.95 2.41
CA LEU A 145 16.11 11.70 2.07
C LEU A 145 15.83 12.84 3.07
N GLN A 146 16.08 12.61 4.37
CA GLN A 146 15.90 13.63 5.41
C GLN A 146 16.97 14.73 5.38
N ARG A 147 18.15 14.47 4.79
CA ARG A 147 19.22 15.46 4.62
C ARG A 147 19.02 16.35 3.39
N ILE A 148 18.03 16.06 2.55
CA ILE A 148 17.72 16.88 1.37
C ILE A 148 17.18 18.22 1.85
N ASP A 149 18.02 19.24 1.76
CA ASP A 149 17.68 20.62 2.04
C ASP A 149 17.49 21.37 0.71
N THR A 150 16.23 21.48 0.28
CA THR A 150 15.85 22.16 -0.96
C THR A 150 14.49 22.82 -0.81
N ASP A 151 14.27 23.93 -1.52
CA ASP A 151 12.98 24.62 -1.50
C ASP A 151 11.87 23.79 -2.17
N ILE A 152 12.16 23.14 -3.30
CA ILE A 152 11.15 22.55 -4.20
C ILE A 152 11.67 21.25 -4.82
N ILE A 153 10.84 20.21 -4.79
CA ILE A 153 11.02 18.98 -5.59
C ILE A 153 9.94 18.91 -6.67
N LEU A 154 10.37 18.97 -7.93
CA LEU A 154 9.50 18.97 -9.10
C LEU A 154 9.42 17.62 -9.82
N ASP A 155 10.47 16.80 -9.74
CA ASP A 155 10.59 15.54 -10.49
C ASP A 155 11.43 14.52 -9.70
N VAL A 156 11.23 13.23 -9.98
CA VAL A 156 11.98 12.10 -9.40
C VAL A 156 13.49 12.21 -9.65
N SER A 157 13.89 12.76 -10.79
CA SER A 157 15.31 12.97 -11.15
C SER A 157 16.09 13.83 -10.15
N TYR A 158 15.42 14.70 -9.39
CA TYR A 158 16.06 15.45 -8.30
C TYR A 158 16.44 14.49 -7.16
N LEU A 159 15.52 13.58 -6.80
CA LEU A 159 15.74 12.61 -5.73
C LEU A 159 16.83 11.60 -6.10
N GLU A 160 16.92 11.20 -7.36
CA GLU A 160 17.97 10.28 -7.83
C GLU A 160 19.37 10.82 -7.51
N GLN A 161 19.63 12.11 -7.76
CA GLN A 161 20.93 12.73 -7.49
C GLN A 161 21.27 12.82 -6.00
N PHE A 162 20.26 13.00 -5.14
CA PHE A 162 20.47 13.05 -3.69
C PHE A 162 20.69 11.67 -3.06
N ILE A 163 20.19 10.61 -3.70
CA ILE A 163 20.26 9.24 -3.18
C ILE A 163 21.44 8.48 -3.77
N GLU A 164 21.96 8.87 -4.93
CA GLU A 164 23.06 8.17 -5.60
C GLU A 164 24.32 8.10 -4.71
N ASP A 165 24.88 6.89 -4.57
CA ASP A 165 26.02 6.61 -3.68
C ASP A 165 27.33 7.22 -4.17
N SER A 166 27.54 7.14 -5.48
CA SER A 166 28.80 7.50 -6.11
C SER A 166 28.50 7.99 -7.52
N PRO A 167 28.40 9.32 -7.71
CA PRO A 167 28.20 9.92 -9.03
C PRO A 167 29.32 9.58 -10.03
N SER A 168 30.47 9.07 -9.54
CA SER A 168 31.61 8.63 -10.35
C SER A 168 31.63 7.12 -10.64
N SER A 169 30.63 6.37 -10.17
CA SER A 169 30.50 4.95 -10.46
C SER A 169 30.19 4.70 -11.94
N LEU A 170 30.82 3.69 -12.53
CA LEU A 170 30.49 3.22 -13.88
C LEU A 170 29.17 2.44 -13.94
N PHE A 171 28.60 2.09 -12.78
CA PHE A 171 27.33 1.40 -12.65
C PHE A 171 26.35 2.24 -11.83
N PRO A 172 25.12 2.47 -12.34
CA PRO A 172 24.11 3.23 -11.60
C PRO A 172 23.70 2.46 -10.35
N THR A 173 23.73 3.11 -9.18
CA THR A 173 23.27 2.51 -7.92
C THR A 173 21.78 2.75 -7.67
N VAL A 174 21.21 3.75 -8.34
CA VAL A 174 19.79 4.11 -8.34
C VAL A 174 19.23 3.95 -9.76
N GLY A 175 17.95 3.64 -9.90
CA GLY A 175 17.31 3.64 -11.21
C GLY A 175 15.80 3.79 -11.11
N SER A 176 15.23 4.58 -12.01
CA SER A 176 13.80 4.75 -12.18
C SER A 176 13.18 3.68 -13.07
N SER A 177 11.87 3.47 -12.92
CA SER A 177 11.07 2.69 -13.85
C SER A 177 9.61 3.16 -13.79
N GLU A 178 8.98 3.23 -14.96
CA GLU A 178 7.54 3.53 -15.09
C GLU A 178 6.69 2.27 -14.86
N ARG A 179 7.32 1.09 -14.80
CA ARG A 179 6.66 -0.21 -14.80
C ARG A 179 6.48 -0.78 -13.39
N PRO A 180 5.22 -0.93 -12.91
CA PRO A 180 4.95 -1.47 -11.58
C PRO A 180 5.41 -2.92 -11.40
N ASP A 181 5.43 -3.72 -12.47
CA ASP A 181 5.89 -5.11 -12.42
C ASP A 181 7.41 -5.22 -12.26
N VAL A 182 8.17 -4.35 -12.91
CA VAL A 182 9.64 -4.27 -12.76
C VAL A 182 10.01 -3.84 -11.35
N VAL A 183 9.38 -2.77 -10.84
CA VAL A 183 9.64 -2.30 -9.46
C VAL A 183 9.21 -3.34 -8.43
N ALA A 184 8.08 -4.03 -8.64
CA ALA A 184 7.66 -5.09 -7.74
C ALA A 184 8.67 -6.25 -7.66
N ALA A 185 9.24 -6.66 -8.80
CA ALA A 185 10.28 -7.69 -8.82
C ALA A 185 11.52 -7.25 -8.04
N ARG A 186 11.99 -6.02 -8.24
CA ARG A 186 13.14 -5.44 -7.52
C ARG A 186 12.92 -5.39 -6.00
N ILE A 187 11.72 -5.00 -5.55
CA ILE A 187 11.37 -5.00 -4.13
C ILE A 187 11.42 -6.42 -3.56
N LEU A 188 10.91 -7.42 -4.30
CA LEU A 188 10.96 -8.83 -3.88
C LEU A 188 12.37 -9.42 -3.88
N GLU A 189 13.30 -8.84 -4.64
CA GLU A 189 14.74 -9.15 -4.61
C GLU A 189 15.47 -8.47 -3.42
N GLY A 190 14.77 -7.71 -2.59
CA GLY A 190 15.34 -7.04 -1.41
C GLY A 190 15.83 -5.62 -1.66
N ARG A 191 15.41 -4.98 -2.76
CA ARG A 191 15.60 -3.54 -2.97
C ARG A 191 14.49 -2.73 -2.30
N ALA A 192 14.65 -1.41 -2.24
CA ALA A 192 13.70 -0.44 -1.70
C ALA A 192 13.52 0.75 -2.65
#